data_AF-A0A6M3LA90-F1
#
_entry.id   AF-A0A6M3LA90-F1
#
_cell.length_a   1.000
_cell.length_b   1.000
_cell.length_c   1.000
_cell.angle_alpha   90.00
_cell.angle_beta   90.00
_cell.angle_gamma   90.00
#
_symmetry.space_group_name_H-M   'P 1'
#
loop_
_entity.id
_entity.type
_entity.pdbx_description
1 polymer ?
#
loop_
_entity_poly.entity_id
_entity_poly.type
_entity_poly.pdbx_seq_one_letter_code
_entity_poly.pdbx_strand_id
1 'polypeptide(L)' 'PHGTIAIPFGKQDEPDDWFNVSAVGNLKLDITDGIAGSTSKIFIQQYRTY' A
#
# COMPACT_ATOMS: atom_id res chain seq x y z
N PRO A 1 2.05 -16.10 3.50
CA PRO A 1 2.06 -15.80 2.05
C PRO A 1 3.50 -15.57 1.57
N HIS A 2 4.08 -16.52 0.84
CA HIS A 2 5.36 -16.30 0.16
C HIS A 2 5.12 -15.35 -1.01
N GLY A 3 5.79 -14.19 -1.05
CA GLY A 3 5.74 -13.24 -2.18
C GLY A 3 4.91 -11.97 -1.99
N THR A 4 4.50 -11.61 -0.77
CA THR A 4 3.87 -10.31 -0.51
C THR A 4 4.92 -9.20 -0.44
N ILE A 5 4.74 -8.15 -1.25
CA ILE A 5 5.52 -6.91 -1.16
C ILE A 5 4.64 -5.85 -0.49
N ALA A 6 5.16 -5.23 0.57
CA ALA A 6 4.53 -4.10 1.21
C ALA A 6 5.14 -2.79 0.68
N ILE A 7 4.29 -1.84 0.32
CA ILE A 7 4.70 -0.48 -0.02
C ILE A 7 4.17 0.43 1.09
N PRO A 8 4.97 0.73 2.12
CA PRO A 8 4.53 1.56 3.24
C PRO A 8 4.41 3.01 2.79
N PHE A 9 3.31 3.66 3.17
CA PHE A 9 3.09 5.07 2.92
C PHE A 9 3.62 5.91 4.11
N GLY A 10 4.95 6.08 4.14
CA GLY A 10 5.67 6.66 5.27
C GLY A 10 6.27 5.61 6.21
N LYS A 11 6.99 6.06 7.23
CA LYS A 11 7.58 5.19 8.26
C LYS A 11 6.51 4.72 9.26
N GLN A 12 6.38 3.41 9.42
CA GLN A 12 5.36 2.84 10.31
C GLN A 12 5.55 3.25 11.77
N ASP A 13 6.79 3.38 12.22
CA ASP A 13 7.15 3.72 13.61
C ASP A 13 7.05 5.23 13.91
N GLU A 14 6.82 6.08 12.90
CA GLU A 14 6.73 7.54 13.03
C GLU A 14 5.34 8.03 12.54
N PRO A 15 4.34 8.15 13.43
CA PRO A 15 2.96 8.51 13.05
C PRO A 15 2.82 9.83 12.29
N ASP A 16 3.70 10.79 12.56
CA ASP A 16 3.71 12.09 11.88
C ASP A 16 4.16 12.00 10.41
N ASP A 17 4.88 10.93 10.03
CA ASP A 17 5.28 10.66 8.65
C ASP A 17 4.23 9.83 7.89
N TRP A 18 3.13 9.43 8.54
CA TRP A 18 2.11 8.65 7.89
C TRP A 18 1.41 9.46 6.81
N PHE A 19 1.24 8.82 5.66
CA PHE A 19 0.57 9.46 4.53
C PHE A 19 -0.89 9.78 4.85
N ASN A 20 -1.19 11.08 4.85
CA ASN A 20 -2.52 11.56 5.11
C ASN A 20 -3.42 11.44 3.86
N VAL A 21 -4.16 10.33 3.78
CA VAL A 21 -5.15 10.09 2.73
C VAL A 21 -6.27 11.13 2.67
N SER A 22 -6.54 11.88 3.75
CA SER A 22 -7.57 12.94 3.72
C SER A 22 -7.10 14.20 2.96
N ALA A 23 -5.79 14.38 2.80
CA ALA A 23 -5.21 15.52 2.09
C ALA A 23 -5.19 15.33 0.57
N VAL A 24 -5.33 14.10 0.09
CA VAL A 24 -5.27 13.72 -1.33
C VAL A 24 -6.59 13.08 -1.72
N GLY A 25 -7.40 13.81 -2.50
CA GLY A 25 -8.77 13.38 -2.82
C GLY A 25 -8.91 11.98 -3.41
N ASN A 26 -7.90 11.50 -4.16
CA ASN A 26 -7.85 10.13 -4.68
C ASN A 26 -6.43 9.56 -4.63
N LEU A 27 -6.31 8.29 -4.22
CA LEU A 27 -5.08 7.52 -4.28
C LEU A 27 -5.20 6.44 -5.37
N LYS A 28 -4.26 6.41 -6.31
CA LYS A 28 -4.21 5.44 -7.42
C LYS A 28 -2.86 4.73 -7.41
N LEU A 29 -2.88 3.41 -7.53
CA LEU A 29 -1.69 2.57 -7.70
C LEU A 29 -1.78 1.87 -9.07
N ASP A 30 -0.82 2.16 -9.95
CA ASP A 30 -0.66 1.47 -11.23
C ASP A 30 0.55 0.53 -11.12
N ILE A 31 0.34 -0.77 -11.34
CA ILE A 31 1.40 -1.79 -11.33
C ILE A 31 1.48 -2.42 -12.71
N THR A 32 2.69 -2.45 -13.28
CA THR A 32 2.97 -3.22 -14.49
C THR A 32 3.51 -4.59 -14.08
N ASP A 33 2.79 -5.65 -14.42
CA ASP A 33 3.27 -7.03 -14.26
C ASP A 33 4.10 -7.43 -15.49
N GLY A 34 5.18 -8.17 -15.28
CA GLY A 34 6.09 -8.66 -16.33
C GLY A 34 5.75 -10.05 -16.85
N ILE A 35 4.79 -10.74 -16.23
CA ILE A 35 4.42 -12.12 -16.56
C ILE A 35 2.95 -12.17 -16.98
N ALA A 36 2.68 -12.68 -18.18
CA ALA A 36 1.32 -12.94 -18.64
C ALA A 36 0.78 -14.22 -17.96
N GLY A 37 -0.29 -14.09 -17.16
CA GLY A 37 -1.03 -15.22 -16.58
C GLY A 37 -1.04 -15.32 -15.05
N SER A 38 -0.32 -14.44 -14.35
CA SER A 38 -0.40 -14.29 -12.89
C SER A 38 -1.53 -13.33 -12.47
N THR A 39 -2.29 -13.69 -11.44
CA THR A 39 -3.23 -12.77 -10.79
C THR A 39 -2.63 -12.23 -9.51
N SER A 40 -2.10 -11.02 -9.57
CA SER A 40 -1.68 -10.26 -8.40
C SER A 40 -2.90 -9.68 -7.67
N LYS A 41 -2.96 -9.82 -6.34
CA LYS A 41 -4.02 -9.24 -5.50
C LYS A 41 -3.47 -8.03 -4.75
N ILE A 42 -4.12 -6.88 -4.95
CA ILE A 42 -3.80 -5.64 -4.25
C ILE A 42 -4.82 -5.46 -3.13
N PHE A 43 -4.35 -5.15 -1.93
CA PHE A 43 -5.19 -4.80 -0.80
C PHE A 43 -4.55 -3.62 -0.06
N ILE A 44 -5.38 -2.65 0.31
CA ILE A 44 -4.96 -1.49 1.12
C ILE A 44 -5.15 -1.87 2.58
N GLN A 45 -4.12 -1.64 3.40
CA GLN A 45 -4.18 -1.86 4.84
C GLN A 45 -3.93 -0.54 5.56
N GLN A 46 -4.69 -0.31 6.63
CA GLN A 46 -4.46 0.80 7.56
C GLN A 46 -4.02 0.21 8.89
N TYR A 47 -2.89 0.67 9.43
CA TYR A 47 -2.51 0.34 10.79
C TYR A 47 -3.48 1.04 11.75
N ARG A 48 -4.19 0.27 12.59
CA ARG A 48 -5.08 0.78 13.63
C ARG A 48 -4.67 0.18 14.96
N THR A 49 -4.26 1.02 15.90
CA THR A 49 -4.14 0.67 17.32
C THR A 49 -5.54 0.75 17.93
N TYR A 50 -6.07 -0.38 18.38
CA TYR A 50 -7.31 -0.44 19.18
C TYR A 50 -7.01 -0.23 20.66
#